data_AF-A0A7S3DUQ2-F1
#
_entry.id   AF-A0A7S3DUQ2-F1
#
_cell.length_a   1.000
_cell.length_b   1.000
_cell.length_c   1.000
_cell.angle_alpha   90.00
_cell.angle_beta   90.00
_cell.angle_gamma   90.00
#
_symmetry.space_group_name_H-M   'P 1'
#
loop_
_entity.id
_entity.type
_entity.pdbx_description
1 polymer ?
#
loop_
_entity_poly.entity_id
_entity_poly.type
_entity_poly.pdbx_seq_one_letter_code
_entity_poly.pdbx_strand_id
1 'polypeptide(L)'
;GKIKGGAADDRSAYSDFSGDVPSPEDDEDAIEDDPNAPPIDVPDWLPDAPEEIAAFVRECRYNDSIELLLKAKTEISEIFDKHERPTAYRLRKAQAIKLREVQQELEKQSTRISTRLEETLRRKNEALRQSAKRERSDAHAAASTMISPCAISDDTLYLQLLVKLGRNYQAAEAYSARRTLLLLETLHERPISGSGTVDLVIYAAQLSQSFFSVLAS
;
A
#
# COMPACT_ATOMS: atom_id res chain seq x y z
N GLY A 1 -52.18 -44.05 -32.58
CA GLY A 1 -51.86 -44.33 -31.16
C GLY A 1 -50.82 -43.31 -30.73
N LYS A 2 -50.92 -42.65 -29.56
CA LYS A 2 -50.56 -43.17 -28.22
C LYS A 2 -49.16 -43.84 -28.29
N ILE A 3 -48.14 -43.53 -27.47
CA ILE A 3 -48.06 -43.39 -26.00
C ILE A 3 -46.79 -42.52 -25.70
N LYS A 4 -46.86 -41.39 -24.97
CA LYS A 4 -46.50 -41.13 -23.54
C LYS A 4 -45.24 -41.81 -22.97
N GLY A 5 -44.42 -41.00 -22.28
CA GLY A 5 -43.35 -41.37 -21.33
C GLY A 5 -42.15 -40.43 -21.53
N GLY A 6 -41.71 -39.57 -20.60
CA GLY A 6 -41.86 -39.53 -19.14
C GLY A 6 -40.48 -39.73 -18.50
N ALA A 7 -39.75 -38.63 -18.27
CA ALA A 7 -38.55 -38.49 -17.43
C ALA A 7 -38.08 -37.03 -17.58
N ALA A 8 -37.61 -36.29 -16.58
CA ALA A 8 -37.57 -36.40 -15.13
C ALA A 8 -37.24 -34.95 -14.71
N ASP A 9 -38.10 -34.30 -13.93
CA ASP A 9 -37.74 -33.00 -13.33
C ASP A 9 -37.62 -33.18 -11.83
N ASP A 10 -36.43 -32.81 -11.39
CA ASP A 10 -35.81 -33.13 -10.12
C ASP A 10 -36.28 -32.11 -9.07
N ARG A 11 -36.79 -32.65 -7.96
CA ARG A 11 -36.74 -32.10 -6.60
C ARG A 11 -36.72 -30.57 -6.43
N SER A 12 -37.90 -30.01 -6.20
CA SER A 12 -38.05 -28.78 -5.39
C SER A 12 -38.90 -29.09 -4.15
N ALA A 13 -38.26 -29.74 -3.19
CA ALA A 13 -38.74 -29.86 -1.82
C ALA A 13 -37.83 -29.00 -0.94
N TYR A 14 -38.19 -27.72 -0.77
CA TYR A 14 -37.77 -26.90 0.36
C TYR A 14 -39.01 -26.21 0.91
N SER A 15 -39.64 -26.94 1.82
CA SER A 15 -40.47 -26.41 2.89
C SER A 15 -39.63 -25.58 3.85
N ASP A 16 -40.25 -24.52 4.39
CA ASP A 16 -39.99 -23.92 5.69
C ASP A 16 -38.55 -23.53 6.06
N PHE A 17 -38.26 -22.23 5.93
CA PHE A 17 -37.60 -21.49 7.00
C PHE A 17 -37.97 -20.00 6.89
N SER A 18 -39.11 -19.61 7.49
CA SER A 18 -39.25 -18.24 8.01
C SER A 18 -38.33 -18.15 9.22
N GLY A 19 -37.04 -17.95 8.96
CA GLY A 19 -36.11 -17.44 9.95
C GLY A 19 -36.30 -15.95 9.99
N ASP A 20 -36.79 -15.45 11.12
CA ASP A 20 -36.68 -14.05 11.51
C ASP A 20 -35.35 -13.47 11.02
N VAL A 21 -35.45 -12.45 10.17
CA VAL A 21 -34.34 -11.55 9.92
C VAL A 21 -34.19 -10.77 11.22
N PRO A 22 -33.08 -10.90 11.96
CA PRO A 22 -32.83 -9.98 13.05
C PRO A 22 -32.70 -8.60 12.40
N SER A 23 -33.66 -7.72 12.71
CA SER A 23 -33.48 -6.29 12.54
C SER A 23 -32.12 -5.89 13.15
N PRO A 24 -31.41 -4.92 12.57
CA PRO A 24 -30.29 -4.28 13.24
C PRO A 24 -30.85 -3.41 14.38
N GLU A 25 -31.37 -4.06 15.41
CA GLU A 25 -31.55 -3.45 16.71
C GLU A 25 -30.13 -3.30 17.26
N ASP A 26 -29.62 -2.07 17.16
CA ASP A 26 -28.97 -1.40 18.26
C ASP A 26 -28.20 -2.35 19.21
N ASP A 27 -27.02 -2.80 18.78
CA ASP A 27 -25.93 -3.18 19.71
C ASP A 27 -25.44 -1.91 20.45
N GLU A 28 -26.36 -1.19 21.07
CA GLU A 28 -26.15 -0.26 22.18
C GLU A 28 -26.00 -1.05 23.49
N ASP A 29 -25.39 -2.24 23.44
CA ASP A 29 -25.00 -3.02 24.59
C ASP A 29 -23.94 -2.24 25.40
N ALA A 30 -24.47 -1.38 26.25
CA ALA A 30 -24.04 -1.19 27.62
C ALA A 30 -22.53 -1.04 27.82
N ILE A 31 -21.97 0.07 27.33
CA ILE A 31 -20.91 0.74 28.08
C ILE A 31 -21.56 1.30 29.35
N GLU A 32 -21.87 0.42 30.30
CA GLU A 32 -22.14 0.81 31.67
C GLU A 32 -20.83 1.40 32.20
N ASP A 33 -20.80 2.72 32.34
CA ASP A 33 -19.82 3.43 33.16
C ASP A 33 -19.95 2.86 34.58
N ASP A 34 -19.15 1.85 34.93
CA ASP A 34 -18.97 1.45 36.32
C ASP A 34 -18.34 2.64 37.04
N PRO A 35 -19.08 3.37 37.90
CA PRO A 35 -18.58 4.59 38.53
C PRO A 35 -17.41 4.31 39.48
N ASN A 36 -17.13 3.04 39.80
CA ASN A 36 -16.04 2.61 40.68
C ASN A 36 -14.78 2.13 39.93
N ALA A 37 -14.85 1.94 38.61
CA ALA A 37 -13.69 1.57 37.81
C ALA A 37 -12.75 2.79 37.63
N PRO A 38 -11.46 2.73 38.04
CA PRO A 38 -10.56 3.85 37.81
C PRO A 38 -10.41 4.10 36.29
N PRO A 39 -10.39 5.37 35.85
CA PRO A 39 -10.33 5.68 34.43
C PRO A 39 -9.01 5.19 33.83
N ILE A 40 -9.07 4.64 32.61
CA ILE A 40 -7.85 4.42 31.82
C ILE A 40 -7.25 5.78 31.47
N ASP A 41 -5.95 5.93 31.74
CA ASP A 41 -5.19 7.12 31.37
C ASP A 41 -4.92 7.10 29.87
N VAL A 42 -5.42 8.13 29.17
CA VAL A 42 -5.25 8.28 27.72
C VAL A 42 -4.13 9.29 27.48
N PRO A 43 -3.07 8.96 26.74
CA PRO A 43 -1.97 9.89 26.54
C PRO A 43 -2.41 11.20 25.87
N ASP A 44 -1.96 12.33 26.43
CA ASP A 44 -2.35 13.68 25.98
C ASP A 44 -1.95 14.01 24.54
N TRP A 45 -0.92 13.35 24.01
CA TRP A 45 -0.43 13.56 22.64
C TRP A 45 -1.28 12.86 21.58
N LEU A 46 -2.11 11.90 21.97
CA LEU A 46 -2.83 11.03 21.03
C LEU A 46 -3.90 11.79 20.22
N PRO A 47 -4.67 12.75 20.79
CA PRO A 47 -5.59 13.59 20.03
C PRO A 47 -4.90 14.48 18.99
N ASP A 48 -3.65 14.89 19.25
CA ASP A 48 -2.88 15.78 18.38
C ASP A 48 -2.12 15.01 17.28
N ALA A 49 -1.91 13.71 17.48
CA ALA A 49 -1.16 12.85 16.55
C ALA A 49 -1.63 12.94 15.09
N PRO A 50 -2.94 12.96 14.75
CA PRO A 50 -3.35 13.08 13.35
C PRO A 50 -2.94 14.41 12.69
N GLU A 51 -2.92 15.51 13.44
CA GLU A 51 -2.48 16.81 12.94
C GLU A 51 -0.96 16.84 12.73
N GLU A 52 -0.19 16.28 13.67
CA GLU A 52 1.26 16.13 13.54
C GLU A 52 1.63 15.25 12.34
N ILE A 53 0.95 14.12 12.15
CA ILE A 53 1.12 13.26 10.97
C ILE A 53 0.84 14.05 9.69
N ALA A 54 -0.24 14.85 9.66
CA ALA A 54 -0.56 15.69 8.51
C ALA A 54 0.50 16.78 8.26
N ALA A 55 1.17 17.29 9.29
CA ALA A 55 2.31 18.20 9.16
C ALA A 55 3.52 17.47 8.53
N PHE A 56 3.90 16.30 9.05
CA PHE A 56 4.99 15.50 8.46
C PHE A 56 4.74 15.14 7.00
N VAL A 57 3.49 14.82 6.64
CA VAL A 57 3.13 14.56 5.24
C VAL A 57 3.30 15.79 4.35
N ARG A 58 3.00 16.99 4.86
CA ARG A 58 3.22 18.25 4.11
C ARG A 58 4.71 18.55 3.94
N GLU A 59 5.53 18.16 4.91
CA GLU A 59 6.99 18.31 4.89
C GLU A 59 7.71 17.17 4.14
N CYS A 60 6.97 16.23 3.52
CA CYS A 60 7.50 15.03 2.88
C CYS A 60 8.32 14.12 3.81
N ARG A 61 8.14 14.24 5.13
CA ARG A 61 8.78 13.41 6.16
C ARG A 61 7.99 12.13 6.37
N TYR A 62 7.94 11.30 5.33
CA TYR A 62 7.07 10.12 5.30
C TYR A 62 7.44 9.08 6.36
N ASN A 63 8.74 8.85 6.62
CA ASN A 63 9.14 7.88 7.64
C ASN A 63 8.62 8.27 9.03
N ASP A 64 8.79 9.54 9.43
CA ASP A 64 8.34 10.05 10.73
C ASP A 64 6.81 10.00 10.83
N SER A 65 6.10 10.34 9.75
CA SER A 65 4.64 10.24 9.69
C SER A 65 4.14 8.80 9.89
N ILE A 66 4.86 7.81 9.36
CA ILE A 66 4.50 6.40 9.46
C ILE A 66 4.82 5.88 10.86
N GLU A 67 5.96 6.27 11.44
CA GLU A 67 6.34 5.87 12.80
C GLU A 67 5.35 6.40 13.84
N LEU A 68 4.98 7.67 13.76
CA LEU A 68 3.98 8.26 14.65
C LEU A 68 2.61 7.58 14.46
N LEU A 69 2.23 7.29 13.21
CA LEU A 69 0.98 6.60 12.90
C LEU A 69 0.94 5.18 13.48
N LEU A 70 2.01 4.40 13.31
CA LEU A 70 2.08 3.04 13.86
C LEU A 70 2.08 3.07 15.38
N LYS A 71 2.83 3.99 16.00
CA LYS A 71 2.81 4.18 17.45
C LYS A 71 1.41 4.51 17.95
N ALA A 72 0.74 5.49 17.35
CA ALA A 72 -0.61 5.89 17.73
C ALA A 72 -1.63 4.74 17.58
N LYS A 73 -1.53 3.95 16.50
CA LYS A 73 -2.38 2.76 16.30
C LYS A 73 -2.13 1.68 17.37
N THR A 74 -0.87 1.39 17.69
CA THR A 74 -0.53 0.43 18.76
C THR A 74 -1.08 0.88 20.10
N GLU A 75 -0.88 2.15 20.47
CA GLU A 75 -1.35 2.70 21.74
C GLU A 75 -2.88 2.67 21.84
N ILE A 76 -3.59 3.04 20.78
CA ILE A 76 -5.06 2.92 20.73
C ILE A 76 -5.51 1.46 20.89
N SER A 77 -4.86 0.53 20.18
CA SER A 77 -5.17 -0.90 20.30
C SER A 77 -4.94 -1.40 21.73
N GLU A 78 -3.83 -1.02 22.36
CA GLU A 78 -3.54 -1.40 23.74
C GLU A 78 -4.55 -0.81 24.74
N ILE A 79 -5.02 0.42 24.50
CA ILE A 79 -6.04 1.06 25.34
C ILE A 79 -7.40 0.34 25.18
N PHE A 80 -7.80 -0.04 23.97
CA PHE A 80 -9.01 -0.85 23.74
C PHE A 80 -8.87 -2.26 24.35
N ASP A 81 -7.73 -2.93 24.18
CA ASP A 81 -7.47 -4.24 24.80
C ASP A 81 -7.57 -4.18 26.33
N LYS A 82 -7.07 -3.10 26.96
CA LYS A 82 -7.19 -2.87 28.41
C LYS A 82 -8.63 -2.61 28.82
N HIS A 83 -9.43 -1.98 27.97
CA HIS A 83 -10.84 -1.71 28.22
C HIS A 83 -11.72 -2.97 28.12
N GLU A 84 -11.38 -3.90 27.22
CA GLU A 84 -12.13 -5.15 26.99
C GLU A 84 -11.77 -6.27 27.98
N ARG A 85 -10.59 -6.23 28.59
CA ARG A 85 -10.20 -7.22 29.62
C ARG A 85 -11.06 -7.07 30.88
N PRO A 86 -11.24 -8.15 31.69
CA PRO A 86 -11.87 -8.10 33.00
C PRO A 86 -11.01 -7.37 34.05
N THR A 87 -10.42 -6.25 33.69
CA THR A 87 -9.62 -5.38 34.54
C THR A 87 -10.51 -4.31 35.15
N ALA A 88 -10.15 -3.86 36.36
CA ALA A 88 -10.90 -2.83 37.09
C ALA A 88 -10.93 -1.46 36.39
N TYR A 89 -10.23 -1.27 35.26
CA TYR A 89 -10.12 0.00 34.57
C TYR A 89 -11.02 0.00 33.32
N ARG A 90 -11.83 1.04 33.16
CA ARG A 90 -12.67 1.24 31.97
C ARG A 90 -12.42 2.61 31.36
N LEU A 91 -12.55 2.70 30.04
CA LEU A 91 -12.67 3.98 29.34
C LEU A 91 -14.03 4.57 29.64
N ARG A 92 -14.08 5.88 29.95
CA ARG A 92 -15.36 6.60 29.98
C ARG A 92 -15.93 6.67 28.57
N LYS A 93 -17.26 6.70 28.44
CA LYS A 93 -17.94 6.83 27.13
C LYS A 93 -17.39 7.98 26.28
N ALA A 94 -17.13 9.14 26.88
CA ALA A 94 -16.55 10.29 26.18
C ALA A 94 -15.10 10.07 25.71
N GLN A 95 -14.28 9.33 26.46
CA GLN A 95 -12.91 8.97 26.04
C GLN A 95 -12.95 7.95 24.91
N ALA A 96 -13.83 6.95 24.99
CA ALA A 96 -14.01 5.94 23.95
C ALA A 96 -14.44 6.57 22.62
N ILE A 97 -15.38 7.53 22.63
CA ILE A 97 -15.81 8.26 21.44
C ILE A 97 -14.62 9.01 20.81
N LYS A 98 -13.88 9.80 21.61
CA LYS A 98 -12.70 10.53 21.13
C LYS A 98 -11.63 9.61 20.55
N LEU A 99 -11.35 8.47 21.20
CA LEU A 99 -10.39 7.50 20.70
C LEU A 99 -10.80 6.89 19.36
N ARG A 100 -12.10 6.59 19.17
CA ARG A 100 -12.62 6.15 17.88
C ARG A 100 -12.51 7.23 16.80
N GLU A 101 -12.76 8.49 17.14
CA GLU A 101 -12.57 9.62 16.22
C GLU A 101 -11.10 9.75 15.78
N VAL A 102 -10.17 9.68 16.74
CA VAL A 102 -8.72 9.68 16.44
C VAL A 102 -8.35 8.48 15.58
N GLN A 103 -8.82 7.29 15.90
CA GLN A 103 -8.57 6.08 15.12
C GLN A 103 -9.05 6.23 13.66
N GLN A 104 -10.24 6.78 13.45
CA GLN A 104 -10.76 7.06 12.11
C GLN A 104 -9.88 8.06 11.36
N GLU A 105 -9.41 9.12 12.04
CA GLU A 105 -8.54 10.11 11.42
C GLU A 105 -7.16 9.54 11.08
N LEU A 106 -6.60 8.66 11.93
CA LEU A 106 -5.36 7.93 11.63
C LEU A 106 -5.50 7.04 10.40
N GLU A 107 -6.65 6.41 10.15
CA GLU A 107 -6.88 5.65 8.91
C GLU A 107 -6.96 6.55 7.67
N LYS A 108 -7.56 7.74 7.80
CA LYS A 108 -7.52 8.74 6.72
C LYS A 108 -6.09 9.18 6.45
N GLN A 109 -5.29 9.44 7.48
CA GLN A 109 -3.88 9.79 7.31
C GLN A 109 -3.07 8.63 6.70
N SER A 110 -3.32 7.37 7.09
CA SER A 110 -2.69 6.20 6.48
C SER A 110 -2.94 6.14 4.98
N THR A 111 -4.19 6.33 4.57
CA THR A 111 -4.59 6.38 3.16
C THR A 111 -3.94 7.55 2.42
N ARG A 112 -3.90 8.72 3.05
CA ARG A 112 -3.26 9.91 2.47
C ARG A 112 -1.77 9.70 2.24
N ILE A 113 -1.06 9.09 3.20
CA ILE A 113 0.37 8.76 3.06
C ILE A 113 0.54 7.78 1.89
N SER A 114 -0.22 6.68 1.84
CA SER A 114 -0.09 5.69 0.77
C SER A 114 -0.33 6.30 -0.61
N THR A 115 -1.39 7.11 -0.77
CA THR A 115 -1.66 7.81 -2.05
C THR A 115 -0.51 8.72 -2.46
N ARG A 116 0.12 9.44 -1.53
CA ARG A 116 1.27 10.31 -1.83
C ARG A 116 2.51 9.53 -2.24
N LEU A 117 2.79 8.41 -1.59
CA LEU A 117 3.90 7.53 -1.93
C LEU A 117 3.71 6.93 -3.34
N GLU A 118 2.52 6.41 -3.63
CA GLU A 118 2.16 5.88 -4.95
C GLU A 118 2.25 6.94 -6.05
N GLU A 119 1.75 8.14 -5.80
CA GLU A 119 1.83 9.26 -6.74
C GLU A 119 3.30 9.61 -7.04
N THR A 120 4.15 9.62 -6.01
CA THR A 120 5.59 9.89 -6.16
C THR A 120 6.28 8.83 -7.01
N LEU A 121 6.00 7.55 -6.76
CA LEU A 121 6.48 6.43 -7.57
C LEU A 121 6.02 6.54 -9.03
N ARG A 122 4.75 6.88 -9.25
CA ARG A 122 4.19 7.06 -10.60
C ARG A 122 4.86 8.21 -11.34
N ARG A 123 5.11 9.34 -10.67
CA ARG A 123 5.83 10.49 -11.24
C ARG A 123 7.29 10.14 -11.58
N LYS A 124 7.97 9.37 -10.73
CA LYS A 124 9.33 8.87 -11.03
C LYS A 124 9.36 7.93 -12.23
N ASN A 125 8.33 7.10 -12.42
CA ASN A 125 8.21 6.25 -13.61
C ASN A 125 7.99 7.09 -14.86
N GLU A 126 7.16 8.13 -14.79
CA GLU A 126 6.93 9.01 -15.92
C GLU A 126 8.18 9.84 -16.29
N ALA A 127 8.91 10.35 -15.29
CA ALA A 127 10.19 11.01 -15.52
C ALA A 127 11.20 10.09 -16.22
N LEU A 128 11.25 8.80 -15.84
CA LEU A 128 12.09 7.82 -16.50
C LEU A 128 11.69 7.59 -17.97
N ARG A 129 10.39 7.46 -18.27
CA ARG A 129 9.91 7.37 -19.67
C ARG A 129 10.34 8.59 -20.50
N GLN A 130 10.23 9.77 -19.91
CA GLN A 130 10.58 11.01 -20.59
C GLN A 130 12.09 11.13 -20.81
N SER A 131 12.91 10.76 -19.83
CA SER A 131 14.37 10.70 -19.98
C SER A 131 14.76 9.74 -21.09
N ALA A 132 14.26 8.51 -21.03
CA ALA A 132 14.53 7.47 -22.03
C ALA A 132 14.09 7.89 -23.44
N LYS A 133 12.95 8.57 -23.57
CA LYS A 133 12.50 9.11 -24.87
C LYS A 133 13.44 10.20 -25.39
N ARG A 134 13.89 11.11 -24.52
CA ARG A 134 14.81 12.20 -24.88
C ARG A 134 16.18 11.65 -25.31
N GLU A 135 16.73 10.71 -24.55
CA GLU A 135 18.01 10.06 -24.86
C GLU A 135 17.95 9.32 -26.21
N ARG A 136 16.84 8.63 -26.50
CA ARG A 136 16.65 8.00 -27.81
C ARG A 136 16.60 9.01 -28.97
N SER A 137 16.00 10.17 -28.75
CA SER A 137 15.93 11.24 -29.75
C SER A 137 17.24 12.00 -29.93
N ASP A 138 18.19 11.87 -29.00
CA ASP A 138 19.48 12.53 -29.10
C ASP A 138 20.45 11.70 -29.95
N ALA A 139 20.76 12.22 -31.14
CA ALA A 139 21.70 11.63 -32.09
C ALA A 139 23.16 11.75 -31.62
N HIS A 140 23.45 12.64 -30.64
CA HIS A 140 24.77 12.91 -30.10
C HIS A 140 24.96 12.37 -28.68
N ALA A 141 23.92 11.73 -28.10
CA ALA A 141 24.03 10.95 -26.86
C ALA A 141 24.96 9.75 -27.10
N ALA A 142 26.25 10.01 -26.95
CA ALA A 142 27.32 9.04 -27.08
C ALA A 142 27.20 7.99 -25.98
N ALA A 143 27.17 6.71 -26.37
CA ALA A 143 27.65 5.53 -25.66
C ALA A 143 27.55 5.47 -24.12
N SER A 144 26.57 6.14 -23.52
CA SER A 144 26.29 6.03 -22.09
C SER A 144 25.39 4.83 -21.90
N THR A 145 25.74 3.95 -20.97
CA THR A 145 24.83 2.91 -20.45
C THR A 145 23.49 3.57 -20.13
N MET A 146 22.44 3.19 -20.88
CA MET A 146 21.13 3.88 -20.83
C MET A 146 20.46 3.74 -19.46
N ILE A 147 20.88 2.76 -18.66
CA ILE A 147 20.35 2.56 -17.33
C ILE A 147 21.37 3.05 -16.31
N SER A 148 21.17 4.29 -15.86
CA SER A 148 21.91 4.83 -14.71
C SER A 148 21.62 3.96 -13.47
N PRO A 149 22.64 3.52 -12.71
CA PRO A 149 22.45 2.81 -11.43
C PRO A 149 21.55 3.55 -10.43
N CYS A 150 21.49 4.88 -10.52
CA CYS A 150 20.56 5.68 -9.73
C CYS A 150 19.10 5.42 -10.12
N ALA A 151 18.78 5.20 -11.40
CA ALA A 151 17.41 4.90 -11.85
C ALA A 151 16.89 3.54 -11.36
N ILE A 152 17.80 2.63 -10.99
CA ILE A 152 17.51 1.28 -10.50
C ILE A 152 17.08 1.29 -9.02
N SER A 153 17.56 2.25 -8.21
CA SER A 153 17.36 2.28 -6.74
C SER A 153 16.52 3.47 -6.25
N ASP A 154 16.13 4.37 -7.15
CA ASP A 154 15.42 5.62 -6.80
C ASP A 154 14.00 5.42 -6.22
N ASP A 155 13.44 4.21 -6.33
CA ASP A 155 12.14 3.81 -5.81
C ASP A 155 12.20 3.07 -4.47
N THR A 156 13.37 2.55 -4.06
CA THR A 156 13.53 1.65 -2.90
C THR A 156 12.95 2.23 -1.61
N LEU A 157 13.25 3.49 -1.31
CA LEU A 157 12.74 4.15 -0.10
C LEU A 157 11.20 4.16 -0.05
N TYR A 158 10.55 4.56 -1.14
CA TYR A 158 9.10 4.69 -1.20
C TYR A 158 8.40 3.32 -1.14
N LEU A 159 9.00 2.31 -1.78
CA LEU A 159 8.53 0.93 -1.70
C LEU A 159 8.62 0.39 -0.26
N GLN A 160 9.74 0.62 0.42
CA GLN A 160 9.92 0.22 1.82
C GLN A 160 8.90 0.90 2.74
N LEU A 161 8.60 2.19 2.51
CA LEU A 161 7.61 2.92 3.30
C LEU A 161 6.18 2.40 3.07
N LEU A 162 5.83 1.99 1.84
CA LEU A 162 4.55 1.31 1.57
C LEU A 162 4.47 -0.04 2.30
N VAL A 163 5.55 -0.83 2.28
CA VAL A 163 5.61 -2.10 3.04
C VAL A 163 5.46 -1.86 4.53
N LYS A 164 6.13 -0.83 5.09
CA LYS A 164 6.04 -0.45 6.52
C LYS A 164 4.61 -0.05 6.90
N LEU A 165 3.83 0.50 5.98
CA LEU A 165 2.40 0.80 6.15
C LEU A 165 1.46 -0.42 5.97
N GLY A 166 2.00 -1.60 5.67
CA GLY A 166 1.22 -2.80 5.36
C GLY A 166 0.62 -2.81 3.95
N ARG A 167 1.06 -1.91 3.06
CA ARG A 167 0.58 -1.78 1.68
C ARG A 167 1.38 -2.64 0.70
N ASN A 168 1.50 -3.93 1.02
CA ASN A 168 2.36 -4.87 0.30
C ASN A 168 1.97 -5.04 -1.17
N TYR A 169 0.68 -5.12 -1.47
CA TYR A 169 0.19 -5.28 -2.83
C TYR A 169 0.55 -4.07 -3.71
N GLN A 170 0.32 -2.86 -3.21
CA GLN A 170 0.63 -1.60 -3.91
C GLN A 170 2.15 -1.45 -4.11
N ALA A 171 2.96 -1.81 -3.11
CA ALA A 171 4.41 -1.85 -3.25
C ALA A 171 4.85 -2.84 -4.34
N ALA A 172 4.29 -4.06 -4.35
CA ALA A 172 4.62 -5.06 -5.35
C ALA A 172 4.20 -4.64 -6.77
N GLU A 173 3.03 -4.03 -6.93
CA GLU A 173 2.55 -3.50 -8.21
C GLU A 173 3.47 -2.38 -8.72
N ALA A 174 3.82 -1.42 -7.85
CA ALA A 174 4.71 -0.32 -8.21
C ALA A 174 6.13 -0.79 -8.56
N TYR A 175 6.65 -1.77 -7.80
CA TYR A 175 7.92 -2.43 -8.08
C TYR A 175 7.90 -3.10 -9.45
N SER A 176 6.89 -3.94 -9.71
CA SER A 176 6.73 -4.65 -10.99
C SER A 176 6.67 -3.64 -12.16
N ALA A 177 5.85 -2.60 -12.04
CA ALA A 177 5.73 -1.56 -13.04
C ALA A 177 7.06 -0.85 -13.34
N ARG A 178 7.88 -0.58 -12.30
CA ARG A 178 9.23 -0.01 -12.47
C ARG A 178 10.16 -0.99 -13.19
N ARG A 179 10.23 -2.25 -12.72
CA ARG A 179 11.13 -3.26 -13.28
C ARG A 179 10.80 -3.54 -14.74
N THR A 180 9.53 -3.69 -15.10
CA THR A 180 9.11 -3.88 -16.50
C THR A 180 9.58 -2.72 -17.38
N LEU A 181 9.48 -1.49 -16.87
CA LEU A 181 9.92 -0.30 -17.62
C LEU A 181 11.44 -0.28 -17.79
N LEU A 182 12.21 -0.55 -16.73
CA LEU A 182 13.68 -0.65 -16.82
C LEU A 182 14.12 -1.76 -17.78
N LEU A 183 13.50 -2.94 -17.72
CA LEU A 183 13.77 -4.04 -18.65
C LEU A 183 13.47 -3.65 -20.10
N LEU A 184 12.39 -2.90 -20.34
CA LEU A 184 12.10 -2.40 -21.69
C LEU A 184 13.18 -1.45 -22.20
N GLU A 185 13.76 -0.63 -21.32
CA GLU A 185 14.86 0.26 -21.70
C GLU A 185 16.17 -0.50 -21.99
N THR A 186 16.43 -1.64 -21.34
CA THR A 186 17.59 -2.50 -21.69
C THR A 186 17.58 -2.90 -23.16
N LEU A 187 16.40 -3.16 -23.73
CA LEU A 187 16.24 -3.56 -25.13
C LEU A 187 16.53 -2.43 -26.14
N HIS A 188 16.56 -1.18 -25.67
CA HIS A 188 16.83 0.00 -26.49
C HIS A 188 18.30 0.45 -26.41
N GLU A 189 19.15 -0.27 -25.68
CA GLU A 189 20.56 0.05 -25.55
C GLU A 189 21.27 0.07 -26.91
N ARG A 190 22.08 1.11 -27.13
CA ARG A 190 22.92 1.20 -28.33
C ARG A 190 24.13 0.27 -28.17
N PRO A 191 24.54 -0.47 -29.22
CA PRO A 191 25.77 -1.25 -29.17
C PRO A 191 26.98 -0.39 -28.81
N ILE A 192 27.85 -0.87 -27.93
CA ILE A 192 29.11 -0.20 -27.58
C ILE A 192 30.08 -0.17 -28.78
N SER A 193 29.95 -1.11 -29.71
CA SER A 193 30.66 -1.07 -31.00
C SER A 193 30.17 0.14 -31.81
N GLY A 194 31.07 1.10 -32.08
CA GLY A 194 30.81 2.31 -32.86
C GLY A 194 30.32 2.02 -34.30
N SER A 195 30.17 3.07 -35.14
CA SER A 195 29.42 3.10 -36.42
C SER A 195 29.85 2.15 -37.57
N GLY A 196 30.45 0.99 -37.28
CA GLY A 196 30.75 -0.09 -38.21
C GLY A 196 29.82 -1.30 -38.05
N THR A 197 30.29 -2.47 -38.46
CA THR A 197 29.60 -3.75 -38.27
C THR A 197 29.47 -4.08 -36.79
N VAL A 198 28.24 -4.14 -36.28
CA VAL A 198 27.95 -4.54 -34.90
C VAL A 198 28.41 -5.99 -34.69
N ASP A 199 29.32 -6.19 -33.74
CA ASP A 199 29.63 -7.53 -33.25
C ASP A 199 28.44 -8.03 -32.42
N LEU A 200 27.68 -8.97 -32.99
CA LEU A 200 26.48 -9.52 -32.38
C LEU A 200 26.75 -10.23 -31.07
N VAL A 201 27.94 -10.80 -30.87
CA VAL A 201 28.30 -11.48 -29.63
C VAL A 201 28.52 -10.46 -28.52
N ILE A 202 29.25 -9.39 -28.83
CA ILE A 202 29.48 -8.28 -27.88
C ILE A 202 28.15 -7.60 -27.54
N TYR A 203 27.29 -7.35 -28.53
CA TYR A 203 25.99 -6.71 -28.28
C TYR A 203 25.04 -7.61 -27.47
N ALA A 204 25.01 -8.92 -27.74
CA ALA A 204 24.23 -9.87 -26.94
C ALA A 204 24.73 -9.96 -25.50
N ALA A 205 26.05 -9.93 -25.28
CA ALA A 205 26.64 -9.90 -23.95
C ALA A 205 26.28 -8.62 -23.19
N GLN A 206 26.33 -7.46 -23.87
CA GLN A 206 25.92 -6.17 -23.32
C GLN A 206 24.45 -6.19 -22.87
N LEU A 207 23.53 -6.56 -23.76
CA LEU A 207 22.10 -6.65 -23.43
C LEU A 207 21.84 -7.60 -22.26
N SER A 208 22.52 -8.75 -22.26
CA SER A 208 22.40 -9.75 -21.19
C SER A 208 22.86 -9.17 -19.86
N GLN A 209 24.01 -8.48 -19.83
CA GLN A 209 24.54 -7.85 -18.62
C GLN A 209 23.55 -6.82 -18.05
N SER A 210 23.03 -5.93 -18.89
CA SER A 210 22.07 -4.91 -18.45
C SER A 210 20.75 -5.52 -17.97
N PHE A 211 20.22 -6.49 -18.71
CA PHE A 211 18.99 -7.21 -18.36
C PHE A 211 19.09 -7.91 -17.01
N PHE A 212 20.16 -8.69 -16.79
CA PHE A 212 20.35 -9.40 -15.52
C PHE A 212 20.69 -8.45 -14.36
N SER A 213 21.33 -7.32 -14.63
CA SER A 213 21.55 -6.30 -13.60
C SER A 213 20.24 -5.71 -13.07
N VAL A 214 19.27 -5.43 -13.97
CA VAL A 214 17.93 -4.94 -13.60
C VAL A 214 17.11 -6.00 -12.86
N LEU A 215 17.28 -7.29 -13.20
CA LEU A 215 16.60 -8.38 -12.50
C LEU A 215 17.18 -8.66 -11.11
N ALA A 216 18.49 -8.49 -10.94
CA ALA A 216 19.17 -8.76 -9.67
C ALA A 216 18.93 -7.67 -8.60
N SER A 217 18.48 -6.49 -9.03
CA SER A 217 18.24 -5.30 -8.19
C SER A 217 16.77 -5.14 -7.79
#